data_AF-A0A2W2GCF8-F1
#
_entry.id   AF-A0A2W2GCF8-F1
#
_cell.length_a   1.000
_cell.length_b   1.000
_cell.length_c   1.000
_cell.angle_alpha   90.00
_cell.angle_beta   90.00
_cell.angle_gamma   90.00
#
_symmetry.space_group_name_H-M   'P 1'
#
loop_
_entity.id
_entity.type
_entity.pdbx_description
1 polymer ?
#
loop_
_entity_poly.entity_id
_entity_poly.type
_entity_poly.pdbx_seq_one_letter_code
_entity_poly.pdbx_strand_id
1 'polypeptide(L)'
;MTRTTQLRVYTVRAGLLDEWADKWRKLVVPLRQQFGFEIQGAWMDRDRNQFFWILSYAGAENFAEINERYWASPERERIGLDHRDYVVKTEVREVDEA
;
A
#
# COMPACT_ATOMS: atom_id res chain seq x y z
N MET A 1 -5.11 1.38 -22.12
CA MET A 1 -4.79 0.31 -21.15
C MET A 1 -5.76 0.47 -19.99
N THR A 2 -6.33 -0.62 -19.48
CA THR A 2 -7.34 -0.57 -18.42
C THR A 2 -6.66 -0.26 -17.09
N ARG A 3 -7.19 0.70 -16.33
CA ARG A 3 -6.72 0.98 -14.97
C ARG A 3 -7.16 -0.18 -14.06
N THR A 4 -6.23 -0.71 -13.27
CA THR A 4 -6.56 -1.64 -12.17
C THR A 4 -6.44 -0.88 -10.85
N THR A 5 -7.48 -0.94 -10.03
CA THR A 5 -7.53 -0.31 -8.71
C THR A 5 -7.65 -1.38 -7.63
N GLN A 6 -6.87 -1.24 -6.56
CA GLN A 6 -6.93 -2.13 -5.40
C GLN A 6 -7.26 -1.36 -4.13
N LEU A 7 -8.23 -1.88 -3.36
CA LEU A 7 -8.40 -1.58 -1.95
C LEU A 7 -7.54 -2.55 -1.14
N ARG A 8 -6.73 -2.00 -0.23
CA ARG A 8 -5.92 -2.77 0.71
C ARG A 8 -6.33 -2.43 2.12
N VAL A 9 -6.63 -3.46 2.91
CA VAL A 9 -7.00 -3.34 4.32
C VAL A 9 -5.96 -4.08 5.15
N TYR A 10 -5.33 -3.36 6.06
CA TYR A 10 -4.32 -3.87 6.98
C TYR A 10 -4.87 -3.84 8.40
N THR A 11 -4.92 -4.99 9.07
CA THR A 11 -5.03 -4.98 10.53
C THR A 11 -3.64 -4.73 11.07
N VAL A 12 -3.48 -3.64 11.81
CA VAL A 12 -2.20 -3.24 12.40
C VAL A 12 -2.10 -3.81 13.81
N ARG A 13 -0.89 -3.93 14.35
CA ARG A 13 -0.63 -4.29 15.74
C ARG A 13 -1.15 -3.19 16.67
N ALA A 14 -1.69 -3.59 17.82
CA ALA A 14 -2.22 -2.64 18.81
C ALA A 14 -1.16 -1.59 19.20
N GLY A 15 -1.56 -0.31 19.24
CA GLY A 15 -0.70 0.80 19.59
C GLY A 15 0.25 1.29 18.48
N LEU A 16 0.33 0.61 17.33
CA LEU A 16 1.25 0.98 16.24
C LEU A 16 0.55 1.65 15.05
N LEU A 17 -0.75 1.93 15.12
CA LEU A 17 -1.53 2.46 13.99
C LEU A 17 -1.02 3.81 13.49
N ASP A 18 -0.78 4.75 14.42
CA ASP A 18 -0.30 6.09 14.07
C ASP A 18 1.15 6.06 13.54
N GLU A 19 2.03 5.24 14.14
CA GLU A 19 3.39 5.05 13.65
C GLU A 19 3.41 4.43 12.24
N TRP A 20 2.58 3.40 12.03
CA TRP A 20 2.42 2.78 10.72
C TRP A 20 1.96 3.79 9.67
N ALA A 21 0.93 4.59 9.98
CA ALA A 21 0.41 5.59 9.06
C ALA A 21 1.46 6.65 8.69
N ASP A 22 2.26 7.10 9.66
CA ASP A 22 3.35 8.06 9.43
C ASP A 22 4.45 7.47 8.53
N LYS A 23 4.92 6.26 8.85
CA LYS A 23 5.95 5.58 8.04
C LYS A 23 5.44 5.25 6.64
N TRP A 24 4.20 4.77 6.52
CA TRP A 24 3.56 4.51 5.23
C TRP A 24 3.53 5.78 4.37
N ARG A 25 3.09 6.92 4.94
CA ARG A 25 2.99 8.18 4.22
C ARG A 25 4.36 8.71 3.79
N LYS A 26 5.38 8.60 4.65
CA LYS A 26 6.72 9.15 4.39
C LYS A 26 7.56 8.27 3.47
N LEU A 27 7.38 6.95 3.52
CA LEU A 27 8.29 6.00 2.88
C LEU A 27 7.59 5.22 1.76
N VAL A 28 6.41 4.67 2.02
CA VAL A 28 5.72 3.78 1.07
C VAL A 28 5.08 4.56 -0.08
N VAL A 29 4.42 5.68 0.23
CA VAL A 29 3.72 6.49 -0.79
C VAL A 29 4.67 7.02 -1.87
N PRO A 30 5.78 7.71 -1.54
CA PRO A 30 6.67 8.25 -2.56
C PRO A 30 7.28 7.15 -3.43
N LEU A 31 7.65 6.01 -2.82
CA LEU A 31 8.18 4.89 -3.59
C LEU A 31 7.13 4.28 -4.52
N ARG A 32 5.89 4.09 -4.06
CA ARG A 32 4.80 3.61 -4.93
C ARG A 32 4.60 4.54 -6.13
N GLN A 33 4.65 5.85 -5.92
CA GLN A 33 4.53 6.83 -6.99
C GLN A 33 5.69 6.77 -8.00
N GLN A 34 6.92 6.53 -7.55
CA GLN A 34 8.07 6.32 -8.45
C GLN A 34 7.90 5.10 -9.37
N PHE A 35 7.14 4.10 -8.93
CA PHE A 35 6.78 2.92 -9.73
C PHE A 35 5.53 3.14 -10.60
N GLY A 36 5.00 4.37 -10.65
CA GLY A 36 3.86 4.72 -11.47
C GLY A 36 2.49 4.37 -10.87
N PHE A 37 2.44 3.96 -9.59
CA PHE A 37 1.17 3.82 -8.88
C PHE A 37 0.59 5.18 -8.50
N GLU A 38 -0.72 5.31 -8.59
CA GLU A 38 -1.46 6.43 -8.05
C GLU A 38 -2.08 6.05 -6.70
N ILE A 39 -1.86 6.87 -5.67
CA ILE A 39 -2.46 6.67 -4.35
C ILE A 39 -3.70 7.57 -4.24
N GLN A 40 -4.88 6.97 -4.18
CA GLN A 40 -6.15 7.71 -4.16
C GLN A 40 -6.52 8.20 -2.76
N GLY A 41 -6.09 7.49 -1.72
CA GLY A 41 -6.37 7.88 -0.34
C GLY A 41 -6.04 6.78 0.66
N ALA A 42 -6.05 7.15 1.93
CA ALA A 42 -5.89 6.24 3.06
C ALA A 42 -6.64 6.75 4.29
N TRP A 43 -7.09 5.81 5.12
CA TRP A 43 -7.87 6.06 6.33
C TRP A 43 -7.50 5.07 7.43
N MET A 44 -7.81 5.47 8.66
CA MET A 44 -7.62 4.66 9.86
C MET A 44 -8.97 4.38 10.52
N ASP A 45 -9.27 3.12 10.74
CA ASP A 45 -10.33 2.66 11.64
C ASP A 45 -9.68 2.38 13.00
N ARG A 46 -9.87 3.29 13.95
CA ARG A 46 -9.29 3.18 15.30
C ARG A 46 -9.97 2.12 16.14
N ASP A 47 -11.25 1.86 15.93
CA ASP A 47 -12.01 0.89 16.70
C ASP A 47 -11.58 -0.54 16.37
N ARG A 48 -11.22 -0.79 15.10
CA ARG A 48 -10.76 -2.10 14.62
C ARG A 48 -9.24 -2.21 14.48
N ASN A 49 -8.52 -1.13 14.78
CA ASN A 49 -7.08 -0.99 14.56
C ASN A 49 -6.68 -1.33 13.11
N GLN A 50 -7.44 -0.84 12.14
CA GLN A 50 -7.22 -1.08 10.71
C GLN A 50 -6.73 0.18 10.01
N PHE A 51 -5.83 -0.03 9.05
CA PHE A 51 -5.40 0.98 8.08
C PHE A 51 -5.83 0.50 6.70
N PHE A 52 -6.60 1.29 5.98
CA PHE A 52 -7.00 0.94 4.62
C PHE A 52 -6.71 2.07 3.64
N TRP A 53 -6.35 1.68 2.42
CA TRP A 53 -5.89 2.61 1.40
C TRP A 53 -6.19 2.06 0.01
N ILE A 54 -6.24 2.96 -0.95
CA ILE A 54 -6.56 2.63 -2.34
C ILE A 54 -5.42 3.11 -3.22
N LEU A 55 -4.98 2.22 -4.12
CA LEU A 55 -4.01 2.52 -5.15
C LEU A 55 -4.46 1.99 -6.50
N SER A 56 -4.06 2.68 -7.57
CA SER A 56 -4.32 2.24 -8.94
C SER A 56 -3.06 2.27 -9.79
N TYR A 57 -3.09 1.53 -10.90
CA TYR A 57 -2.07 1.56 -11.94
C TYR A 57 -2.72 1.51 -13.31
N ALA A 58 -2.23 2.33 -14.23
CA ALA A 58 -2.77 2.45 -15.60
C ALA A 58 -1.67 2.45 -16.67
N GLY A 59 -0.51 1.84 -16.37
CA GLY A 59 0.63 1.76 -17.27
C GLY A 59 0.59 0.59 -18.26
N ALA A 60 1.75 0.29 -18.85
CA ALA A 60 1.89 -0.72 -19.90
C ALA A 60 1.91 -2.17 -19.39
N GLU A 61 2.46 -2.35 -18.19
CA GLU A 61 2.52 -3.64 -17.49
C GLU A 61 1.16 -3.95 -16.84
N ASN A 62 0.93 -5.20 -16.44
CA ASN A 62 -0.22 -5.48 -15.56
C ASN A 62 0.11 -5.12 -14.11
N PHE A 63 -0.92 -4.96 -13.27
CA PHE A 63 -0.75 -4.54 -11.88
C PHE A 63 0.17 -5.50 -11.08
N ALA A 64 0.06 -6.80 -11.32
CA ALA A 64 0.84 -7.81 -10.59
C ALA A 64 2.34 -7.68 -10.89
N GLU A 65 2.71 -7.51 -12.16
CA GLU A 65 4.10 -7.34 -12.62
C GLU A 65 4.75 -6.11 -11.99
N ILE A 66 4.11 -4.95 -12.08
CA ILE A 66 4.67 -3.71 -11.50
C ILE A 66 4.72 -3.79 -9.96
N ASN A 67 3.78 -4.50 -9.32
CA ASN A 67 3.77 -4.71 -7.89
C ASN A 67 4.90 -5.66 -7.45
N GLU A 68 5.21 -6.71 -8.22
CA GLU A 68 6.37 -7.58 -8.00
C GLU A 68 7.67 -6.80 -8.14
N ARG A 69 7.82 -6.00 -9.21
CA ARG A 69 8.98 -5.12 -9.40
C ARG A 69 9.19 -4.15 -8.25
N TYR A 70 8.11 -3.56 -7.73
CA TYR A 70 8.18 -2.73 -6.52
C TYR A 70 8.78 -3.51 -5.34
N TRP A 71 8.31 -4.74 -5.08
CA TRP A 71 8.79 -5.54 -3.95
C TRP A 71 10.23 -6.02 -4.12
N ALA A 72 10.63 -6.36 -5.34
CA ALA A 72 11.99 -6.80 -5.67
C ALA A 72 13.00 -5.65 -5.82
N SER A 73 12.57 -4.40 -5.71
CA SER A 73 13.43 -3.24 -5.99
C SER A 73 14.47 -2.98 -4.90
N PRO A 74 15.70 -2.57 -5.27
CA PRO A 74 16.69 -2.07 -4.31
C PRO A 74 16.18 -0.87 -3.53
N GLU A 75 15.34 -0.03 -4.12
CA GLU A 75 14.69 1.10 -3.44
C GLU A 75 13.82 0.64 -2.27
N ARG A 76 13.05 -0.44 -2.47
CA ARG A 76 12.20 -1.02 -1.42
C ARG A 76 13.02 -1.62 -0.28
N GLU A 77 14.14 -2.26 -0.61
CA GLU A 77 15.11 -2.77 0.35
C GLU A 77 15.73 -1.63 1.17
N ARG A 78 16.19 -0.56 0.51
CA ARG A 78 16.81 0.62 1.16
C ARG A 78 15.90 1.32 2.17
N ILE A 79 14.58 1.32 1.95
CA ILE A 79 13.62 1.90 2.90
C ILE A 79 13.68 1.18 4.26
N GLY A 80 14.06 -0.11 4.30
CA GLY A 80 14.22 -0.87 5.55
C GLY A 80 12.94 -1.03 6.37
N LEU A 81 11.78 -0.67 5.83
CA LEU A 81 10.49 -0.84 6.49
C LEU A 81 9.98 -2.25 6.23
N ASP A 82 10.05 -3.15 7.20
CA ASP A 82 9.30 -4.40 7.12
C ASP A 82 7.85 -4.16 7.57
N HIS A 83 6.90 -4.39 6.66
CA HIS A 83 5.49 -4.25 6.97
C HIS A 83 5.02 -5.27 8.02
N ARG A 84 5.70 -6.40 8.19
CA ARG A 84 5.36 -7.46 9.15
C ARG A 84 5.59 -7.04 10.61
N ASP A 85 6.40 -6.02 10.84
CA ASP A 85 6.58 -5.42 12.18
C ASP A 85 5.28 -4.76 12.66
N TYR A 86 4.48 -4.25 11.71
CA TYR A 86 3.26 -3.47 11.96
C TYR A 86 1.97 -4.23 11.64
N VAL A 87 1.91 -4.90 10.49
CA VAL A 87 0.69 -5.45 9.91
C VAL A 87 0.55 -6.93 10.28
N VAL A 88 -0.53 -7.29 10.97
CA VAL A 88 -0.85 -8.66 11.38
C VAL A 88 -1.72 -9.40 10.37
N LYS A 89 -2.50 -8.67 9.56
CA LYS A 89 -3.35 -9.25 8.52
C LYS A 89 -3.44 -8.29 7.34
N THR A 90 -3.40 -8.84 6.14
CA THR A 90 -3.57 -8.11 4.88
C THR A 90 -4.75 -8.69 4.11
N GLU A 91 -5.65 -7.82 3.67
CA GLU A 91 -6.70 -8.13 2.71
C GLU A 91 -6.52 -7.22 1.49
N VAL A 92 -6.60 -7.80 0.29
CA VAL A 92 -6.45 -7.08 -0.98
C VAL A 92 -7.67 -7.41 -1.84
N ARG A 93 -8.29 -6.38 -2.43
CA ARG A 93 -9.45 -6.50 -3.29
C ARG A 93 -9.23 -5.63 -4.51
N GLU A 94 -9.48 -6.15 -5.70
CA GLU A 94 -9.67 -5.31 -6.88
C GLU A 94 -11.07 -4.70 -6.82
N VAL A 95 -11.18 -3.41 -7.12
CA VAL A 95 -12.41 -2.62 -6.97
C VAL A 95 -12.60 -1.70 -8.16
N ASP A 96 -13.85 -1.45 -8.52
CA ASP A 96 -14.23 -0.49 -9.54
C ASP A 96 -14.69 0.84 -8.90
N GLU A 97 -14.57 1.93 -9.65
CA GLU A 97 -15.20 3.20 -9.30
C GLU A 97 -16.72 3.09 -9.57
N ALA A 98 -17.53 3.71 -8.71
CA ALA A 98 -18.99 3.62 -8.76
C ALA A 98 -19.62 4.56 -9.80
#